data_AF-A0A432U7T0-F1
#
_entry.id   AF-A0A432U7T0-F1
#
_cell.length_a   1.000
_cell.length_b   1.000
_cell.length_c   1.000
_cell.angle_alpha   90.00
_cell.angle_beta   90.00
_cell.angle_gamma   90.00
#
_symmetry.space_group_name_H-M   'P 1'
#
loop_
_entity.id
_entity.type
_entity.pdbx_description
1 polymer ?
#
loop_
_entity_poly.entity_id
_entity_poly.type
_entity_poly.pdbx_seq_one_letter_code
_entity_poly.pdbx_strand_id
1 'polypeptide(L)' 'VLDYDNAKTLYLFCNGSWCGQSPASIRALLTMGYPENKIKYYRGGMNAWKSLGLTTK' A
#
# COMPACT_ATOMS: atom_id res chain seq x y z
N VAL A 1 -15.87 -14.32 9.51
CA VAL A 1 -14.77 -14.38 8.52
C VAL A 1 -15.12 -13.41 7.41
N LEU A 2 -14.18 -12.58 6.96
CA LEU A 2 -14.41 -11.64 5.84
C LEU A 2 -14.28 -12.38 4.51
N ASP A 3 -15.11 -12.03 3.53
CA ASP A 3 -15.08 -12.57 2.17
C ASP A 3 -14.23 -11.69 1.24
N TYR A 4 -13.33 -12.32 0.48
CA TYR A 4 -12.35 -11.65 -0.40
C TYR A 4 -12.39 -12.13 -1.87
N ASP A 5 -13.42 -12.87 -2.28
CA ASP A 5 -13.54 -13.42 -3.64
C ASP A 5 -13.39 -12.32 -4.71
N ASN A 6 -13.98 -11.15 -4.46
CA ASN A 6 -13.94 -9.98 -5.34
C ASN A 6 -13.00 -8.86 -4.87
N ALA A 7 -12.04 -9.16 -3.99
CA ALA A 7 -11.09 -8.16 -3.50
C ALA A 7 -10.26 -7.56 -4.64
N LYS A 8 -10.05 -6.23 -4.62
CA LYS A 8 -9.21 -5.52 -5.61
C LYS A 8 -7.72 -5.69 -5.31
N THR A 9 -6.85 -5.29 -6.24
CA THR A 9 -5.43 -5.07 -5.91
C THR A 9 -5.27 -3.71 -5.25
N LEU A 10 -4.62 -3.67 -4.08
CA LEU A 10 -4.32 -2.45 -3.35
C LEU A 10 -2.89 -2.02 -3.61
N TYR A 11 -2.70 -0.77 -4.00
CA TYR A 11 -1.39 -0.11 -4.00
C TYR A 11 -1.32 0.84 -2.81
N LEU A 12 -0.52 0.47 -1.81
CA LEU A 12 -0.34 1.27 -0.62
C LEU A 12 0.94 2.09 -0.72
N PHE A 13 0.83 3.37 -0.37
CA PHE A 13 1.93 4.33 -0.26
C PHE A 13 1.58 5.39 0.79
N CYS A 14 2.58 6.16 1.21
CA CYS A 14 2.43 7.29 2.13
C CYS A 14 3.37 8.41 1.66
N ASN A 15 3.83 9.29 2.55
CA ASN A 15 4.75 10.38 2.25
C ASN A 15 6.11 9.88 1.74
N GLY A 16 6.75 8.94 2.43
CA GLY A 16 8.06 8.41 2.06
C GLY A 16 8.38 7.09 2.73
N SER A 17 9.58 6.56 2.47
CA SER A 17 10.03 5.24 2.96
C SER A 17 10.15 5.09 4.47
N TRP A 18 10.16 6.21 5.20
CA TRP A 18 10.14 6.31 6.65
C TRP A 18 8.73 6.32 7.25
N CYS A 19 7.68 6.49 6.44
CA CYS A 19 6.32 6.55 6.95
C CYS A 19 5.85 5.16 7.41
N GLY A 20 5.57 5.04 8.71
CA GLY A 20 5.13 3.78 9.34
C GLY A 20 3.67 3.39 9.09
N GLN A 21 2.84 4.31 8.56
CA GLN A 21 1.41 4.08 8.38
C GLN A 21 1.12 3.02 7.32
N SER A 22 1.73 3.08 6.11
CA SER A 22 1.48 2.06 5.09
C SER A 22 1.89 0.64 5.55
N PRO A 23 3.06 0.43 6.17
CA PRO A 23 3.39 -0.86 6.79
C PRO A 23 2.40 -1.31 7.86
N ALA A 24 1.89 -0.40 8.69
CA ALA A 24 0.89 -0.73 9.71
C ALA A 24 -0.44 -1.16 9.09
N SER A 25 -0.93 -0.44 8.08
CA SER A 25 -2.14 -0.80 7.34
C SER A 25 -1.99 -2.13 6.60
N ILE A 26 -0.84 -2.40 5.98
CA ILE A 26 -0.56 -3.69 5.34
C ILE A 26 -0.67 -4.82 6.36
N ARG A 27 -0.02 -4.69 7.53
CA ARG A 27 -0.10 -5.71 8.58
C ARG A 27 -1.54 -5.93 9.06
N ALA A 28 -2.30 -4.86 9.26
CA ALA A 28 -3.70 -4.96 9.64
C ALA A 28 -4.55 -5.70 8.59
N LEU A 29 -4.37 -5.39 7.30
CA LEU A 29 -5.06 -6.07 6.20
C LEU A 29 -4.74 -7.56 6.17
N LEU A 30 -3.46 -7.93 6.35
CA LEU A 30 -3.05 -9.33 6.42
C LEU A 30 -3.67 -10.05 7.62
N THR A 31 -3.72 -9.43 8.81
CA THR A 31 -4.41 -9.98 9.99
C THR A 31 -5.90 -10.18 9.74
N MET A 32 -6.53 -9.32 8.92
CA MET A 32 -7.93 -9.44 8.53
C MET A 32 -8.16 -10.47 7.41
N GLY A 33 -7.11 -11.11 6.88
CA GLY A 33 -7.18 -12.14 5.85
C GLY A 33 -7.18 -11.61 4.41
N TYR A 34 -6.86 -10.33 4.18
CA TYR A 34 -6.77 -9.79 2.83
C TYR A 34 -5.71 -10.56 2.02
N PRO A 35 -5.97 -10.94 0.75
CA PRO A 35 -5.02 -11.74 -0.02
C PRO A 35 -3.68 -11.02 -0.21
N GLU A 36 -2.59 -11.62 0.28
CA GLU A 36 -1.24 -11.03 0.23
C GLU A 36 -0.81 -10.71 -1.21
N ASN A 37 -1.13 -11.61 -2.16
CA ASN A 37 -0.82 -11.43 -3.58
C ASN A 37 -1.51 -10.21 -4.21
N LYS A 38 -2.61 -9.73 -3.61
CA LYS A 38 -3.34 -8.51 -4.02
C LYS A 38 -2.84 -7.25 -3.34
N ILE A 39 -1.81 -7.31 -2.49
CA ILE A 39 -1.20 -6.13 -1.86
C ILE A 39 0.10 -5.77 -2.58
N LYS A 40 0.21 -4.51 -3.00
CA LYS A 40 1.42 -3.91 -3.57
C LYS A 40 1.83 -2.74 -2.70
N TYR A 41 3.11 -2.70 -2.32
CA TYR A 41 3.64 -1.65 -1.46
C TYR A 41 4.66 -0.80 -2.20
N TYR A 42 4.30 0.45 -2.48
CA TYR A 42 5.23 1.43 -3.02
C TYR A 42 5.93 2.17 -1.88
N ARG A 43 7.02 1.55 -1.39
CA ARG A 43 7.77 2.04 -0.21
C ARG A 43 8.32 3.45 -0.38
N GLY A 44 8.71 3.84 -1.59
CA GLY A 44 9.27 5.17 -1.85
C GLY A 44 8.32 6.33 -1.53
N GLY A 45 7.00 6.06 -1.53
CA GLY A 45 5.97 7.06 -1.22
C GLY A 45 5.97 8.24 -2.18
N MET A 46 5.24 9.29 -1.81
CA MET A 46 5.13 10.52 -2.58
C MET A 46 6.48 11.19 -2.87
N ASN A 47 7.45 11.06 -1.96
CA ASN A 47 8.76 11.69 -2.13
C ASN A 47 9.58 11.03 -3.26
N ALA A 48 9.59 9.70 -3.34
CA ALA A 48 10.21 9.02 -4.49
C ALA A 48 9.44 9.29 -5.78
N TRP A 49 8.10 9.32 -5.74
CA TRP A 49 7.25 9.62 -6.89
C TRP A 49 7.59 10.98 -7.50
N LYS A 50 7.65 12.02 -6.67
CA LYS A 50 8.00 13.39 -7.07
C LYS A 50 9.44 13.50 -7.57
N SER A 51 10.38 12.83 -6.91
CA SER A 51 11.80 12.82 -7.30
C SER A 51 12.01 12.28 -8.72
N LEU A 52 11.17 11.33 -9.13
CA LEU A 52 11.17 10.77 -10.48
C LEU A 52 10.46 11.65 -11.52
N GLY A 53 9.93 12.82 -11.14
CA GLY A 53 9.18 13.70 -12.03
C GLY A 53 7.84 13.11 -12.49
N LEU A 54 7.31 12.11 -11.77
CA LEU A 54 6.03 11.50 -12.11
C LEU A 54 4.88 12.45 -11.81
N THR A 55 3.81 12.34 -12.60
CA THR A 55 2.66 13.24 -12.53
C THR A 55 2.06 13.23 -11.12
N THR A 56 1.98 14.41 -10.53
CA THR A 56 1.14 14.70 -9.37
C THR A 56 0.02 15.63 -9.83
N LYS A 57 -1.12 15.58 -9.13
CA LYS A 57 -2.22 16.52 -9.39
C LYS A 57 -1.82 17.94 -9.00
#